data_AF-A0AA97HXY0-F1
#
_entry.id   AF-A0AA97HXY0-F1
#
_cell.length_a   1.000
_cell.length_b   1.000
_cell.length_c   1.000
_cell.angle_alpha   90.00
_cell.angle_beta   90.00
_cell.angle_gamma   90.00
#
_symmetry.space_group_name_H-M   'P 1'
#
loop_
_entity.id
_entity.type
_entity.pdbx_description
1 polymer ?
#
loop_
_entity_poly.entity_id
_entity_poly.type
_entity_poly.pdbx_seq_one_letter_code
_entity_poly.pdbx_strand_id
1 'polypeptide(L)'
;MLATSWLSVLHIMGVILLLSALVLGGISLFQTQQQQVVTLKWRKFLIALQHLALTLLLISGIALLVMMQFKIETWFYAKIILFLVLFSSLIKAYKNDSSILLIQRKAGWLLACIAFVAIYGLVILQPNFT
;
A
#
# COMPACT_ATOMS: atom_id res chain seq x y z
N MET A 1 -24.10 10.22 -11.42
CA MET A 1 -22.81 10.93 -11.61
C MET A 1 -22.12 11.30 -10.30
N LEU A 2 -22.79 11.87 -9.29
CA LEU A 2 -22.14 12.33 -8.04
C LEU A 2 -21.46 11.25 -7.17
N ALA A 3 -21.93 10.00 -7.16
CA ALA A 3 -21.30 8.95 -6.33
C ALA A 3 -19.88 8.55 -6.82
N THR A 4 -19.62 8.68 -8.12
CA THR A 4 -18.33 8.30 -8.73
C THR A 4 -17.19 9.24 -8.31
N SER A 5 -17.48 10.53 -8.10
CA SER A 5 -16.48 11.50 -7.67
C SER A 5 -16.06 11.28 -6.22
N TRP A 6 -17.01 11.04 -5.31
CA TRP A 6 -16.69 10.81 -3.89
C TRP A 6 -15.90 9.53 -3.65
N LEU A 7 -16.26 8.43 -4.32
CA LEU A 7 -15.51 7.18 -4.23
C LEU A 7 -14.09 7.32 -4.79
N SER A 8 -13.92 8.06 -5.88
CA SER A 8 -12.61 8.34 -6.46
C SER A 8 -11.76 9.19 -5.52
N VAL A 9 -12.34 10.20 -4.87
CA VAL A 9 -11.66 11.00 -3.84
C VAL A 9 -11.21 10.12 -2.68
N LEU A 10 -12.08 9.26 -2.16
CA LEU A 10 -11.73 8.30 -1.10
C LEU A 10 -10.61 7.35 -1.52
N HIS A 11 -10.63 6.87 -2.77
CA HIS A 11 -9.57 6.02 -3.29
C HIS A 11 -8.24 6.75 -3.33
N ILE A 12 -8.21 7.98 -3.85
CA ILE A 12 -7.00 8.82 -3.91
C ILE A 12 -6.50 9.15 -2.50
N MET A 13 -7.39 9.45 -1.56
CA MET A 13 -7.01 9.61 -0.15
C MET A 13 -6.34 8.34 0.39
N GLY A 14 -6.85 7.16 0.06
CA GLY A 14 -6.21 5.88 0.39
C GLY A 14 -4.80 5.74 -0.20
N VAL A 15 -4.59 6.18 -1.45
CA VAL A 15 -3.26 6.19 -2.08
C VAL A 15 -2.30 7.10 -1.31
N ILE A 16 -2.74 8.32 -0.96
CA ILE A 16 -1.93 9.29 -0.23
C ILE A 16 -1.60 8.78 1.19
N LEU A 17 -2.57 8.18 1.87
CA LEU A 17 -2.38 7.55 3.18
C LEU A 17 -1.39 6.37 3.11
N LEU A 18 -1.45 5.59 2.04
CA LEU A 18 -0.51 4.48 1.85
C LEU A 18 0.90 5.00 1.59
N LEU A 19 1.04 6.05 0.77
CA LEU A 19 2.33 6.71 0.54
C LEU A 19 2.91 7.29 1.82
N SER A 20 2.10 7.97 2.64
CA SER A 20 2.57 8.52 3.91
C SER A 20 2.98 7.41 4.89
N ALA A 21 2.25 6.29 4.94
CA ALA A 21 2.63 5.12 5.72
C ALA A 21 3.98 4.52 5.25
N LEU A 22 4.22 4.45 3.93
CA LEU A 22 5.50 3.99 3.37
C LEU A 22 6.64 4.92 3.77
N VAL A 23 6.48 6.24 3.60
CA VAL A 23 7.53 7.22 3.93
C VAL A 23 7.84 7.21 5.43
N LEU A 24 6.82 7.39 6.27
CA LEU A 24 7.00 7.46 7.73
C LEU A 24 7.54 6.13 8.29
N GLY A 25 7.06 5.01 7.75
CA GLY A 25 7.51 3.70 8.16
C GLY A 25 8.92 3.36 7.70
N GLY A 26 9.34 3.85 6.54
CA GLY A 26 10.73 3.82 6.10
C GLY A 26 11.62 4.60 7.06
N ILE A 27 11.29 5.86 7.33
CA ILE A 27 12.03 6.71 8.28
C ILE A 27 12.19 5.97 9.62
N SER A 28 11.11 5.41 10.16
CA SER A 28 11.14 4.64 11.41
C SER A 28 12.04 3.39 11.35
N LEU A 29 11.98 2.61 10.25
CA LEU A 29 12.78 1.40 10.07
C LEU A 29 14.28 1.69 9.90
N PHE A 30 14.65 2.82 9.29
CA PHE A 30 16.05 3.18 9.05
C PHE A 30 16.68 3.96 10.21
N GLN A 31 15.88 4.70 11.00
CA GLN A 31 16.35 5.40 12.20
C GLN A 31 16.47 4.50 13.44
N THR A 32 15.84 3.32 13.44
CA THR A 32 15.92 2.39 14.58
C THR A 32 17.31 1.73 14.64
N GLN A 33 18.27 2.42 15.24
CA GLN A 33 19.54 1.85 15.71
C GLN A 33 19.33 1.43 17.18
N GLN A 34 18.84 0.21 17.37
CA GLN A 34 18.94 -0.60 18.60
C GLN A 34 18.41 -0.08 19.97
N GLN A 35 17.64 1.00 20.09
CA GLN A 35 16.97 1.40 21.36
C GLN A 35 15.45 1.58 21.18
N GLN A 36 14.63 0.59 21.57
CA GLN A 36 13.86 0.45 22.82
C GLN A 36 12.75 1.52 23.09
N VAL A 37 11.52 1.01 23.18
CA VAL A 37 10.26 1.61 23.71
C VAL A 37 9.58 2.74 22.92
N VAL A 38 10.26 3.84 22.54
CA VAL A 38 9.61 4.95 21.77
C VAL A 38 9.11 4.46 20.41
N THR A 39 9.80 3.48 19.84
CA THR A 39 9.44 2.79 18.61
C THR A 39 8.12 2.02 18.70
N LEU A 40 7.65 1.61 19.89
CA LEU A 40 6.46 0.75 20.00
C LEU A 40 5.15 1.51 19.72
N LYS A 41 5.02 2.74 20.24
CA LYS A 41 3.85 3.61 19.99
C LYS A 41 3.81 4.04 18.52
N TRP A 42 4.94 4.49 17.99
CA TRP A 42 5.08 4.86 16.58
C TRP A 42 4.78 3.69 15.66
N ARG A 43 5.28 2.49 15.99
CA ARG A 43 4.99 1.27 15.23
C ARG A 43 3.51 0.93 15.22
N LYS A 44 2.81 1.03 16.36
CA LYS A 44 1.34 0.80 16.41
C LYS A 44 0.60 1.80 15.54
N PHE A 45 0.97 3.08 15.60
CA PHE A 45 0.39 4.12 14.74
C PHE A 45 0.62 3.83 13.25
N LEU A 46 1.85 3.49 12.85
CA LEU A 46 2.19 3.16 11.47
C LEU A 46 1.41 1.94 10.95
N ILE A 47 1.29 0.90 11.77
CA ILE A 47 0.50 -0.29 11.45
C ILE A 47 -0.97 0.10 11.26
N ALA A 48 -1.54 0.90 12.15
CA ALA A 48 -2.92 1.37 12.04
C ALA A 48 -3.15 2.22 10.78
N LEU A 49 -2.25 3.16 10.49
CA LEU A 49 -2.30 4.01 9.30
C LEU A 49 -2.24 3.16 8.01
N GLN A 50 -1.36 2.17 7.99
CA GLN A 50 -1.23 1.24 6.88
C GLN A 50 -2.50 0.40 6.68
N HIS A 51 -3.05 -0.18 7.74
CA HIS A 51 -4.29 -0.97 7.65
C HIS A 51 -5.47 -0.11 7.18
N LEU A 52 -5.56 1.13 7.66
CA LEU A 52 -6.58 2.07 7.23
C LEU A 52 -6.44 2.38 5.73
N ALA A 53 -5.23 2.69 5.27
CA ALA A 53 -4.95 2.97 3.86
C ALA A 53 -5.30 1.77 2.95
N LEU A 54 -4.85 0.58 3.32
CA LEU A 54 -5.11 -0.65 2.56
C LEU A 54 -6.59 -1.02 2.52
N THR A 55 -7.29 -0.88 3.65
CA THR A 55 -8.74 -1.12 3.74
C THR A 55 -9.50 -0.13 2.86
N LEU A 56 -9.15 1.15 2.94
CA LEU A 56 -9.78 2.20 2.12
C LEU A 56 -9.56 1.93 0.63
N LEU A 57 -8.34 1.57 0.22
CA LEU A 57 -8.02 1.23 -1.17
C LEU A 57 -8.74 0.00 -1.67
N LEU A 58 -8.81 -1.06 -0.85
CA LEU A 58 -9.48 -2.31 -1.22
C LEU A 58 -10.98 -2.09 -1.39
N ILE A 59 -11.64 -1.48 -0.39
CA ILE A 59 -13.09 -1.26 -0.42
C ILE A 59 -13.47 -0.31 -1.55
N SER A 60 -12.80 0.84 -1.66
CA SER A 60 -13.08 1.81 -2.72
C SER A 60 -12.74 1.25 -4.11
N GLY A 61 -11.67 0.46 -4.24
CA GLY A 61 -11.32 -0.22 -5.49
C GLY A 61 -12.37 -1.22 -5.94
N ILE A 62 -12.88 -2.06 -5.01
CA ILE A 62 -13.97 -3.00 -5.30
C ILE A 62 -15.25 -2.25 -5.65
N ALA A 63 -15.61 -1.18 -4.92
CA ALA A 63 -16.79 -0.38 -5.22
C ALA A 63 -16.72 0.23 -6.64
N LEU A 64 -15.57 0.78 -7.03
CA LEU A 64 -15.36 1.31 -8.38
C LEU A 64 -15.49 0.21 -9.45
N LEU A 65 -14.99 -1.00 -9.18
CA LEU A 65 -15.14 -2.14 -10.09
C LEU A 65 -16.60 -2.56 -10.30
N VAL A 66 -17.37 -2.63 -9.21
CA VAL A 66 -18.80 -2.96 -9.27
C VAL A 66 -19.55 -1.92 -10.09
N MET A 67 -19.22 -0.63 -9.92
CA MET A 67 -19.82 0.45 -10.73
C MET A 67 -19.46 0.33 -12.22
N MET A 68 -18.26 -0.13 -12.52
CA MET A 68 -17.80 -0.39 -13.89
C MET A 68 -18.29 -1.74 -14.45
N GLN A 69 -19.20 -2.44 -13.74
CA GLN A 69 -19.74 -3.75 -14.13
C GLN A 69 -18.63 -4.78 -14.40
N PHE A 70 -17.50 -4.66 -13.69
CA PHE A 70 -16.32 -5.51 -13.89
C PHE A 70 -15.77 -5.53 -15.32
N LYS A 71 -16.06 -4.50 -16.14
CA LYS A 71 -15.42 -4.30 -17.43
C LYS A 71 -14.02 -3.75 -17.20
N ILE A 72 -13.03 -4.64 -17.10
CA ILE A 72 -11.64 -4.30 -16.79
C ILE A 72 -10.69 -4.64 -17.94
N GLU A 73 -9.74 -3.75 -18.16
CA GLU A 73 -8.64 -3.94 -19.09
C GLU A 73 -7.57 -4.89 -18.54
N THR A 74 -6.76 -5.48 -19.42
CA THR A 74 -5.72 -6.45 -19.06
C THR A 74 -4.71 -5.89 -18.06
N TRP A 75 -4.32 -4.62 -18.19
CA TRP A 75 -3.40 -3.95 -17.27
C TRP A 75 -3.95 -3.87 -15.84
N PHE A 76 -5.27 -3.90 -15.65
CA PHE A 76 -5.86 -3.88 -14.31
C PHE A 76 -5.54 -5.16 -13.52
N TYR A 77 -5.42 -6.32 -14.18
CA TYR A 77 -5.01 -7.55 -13.51
C TYR A 77 -3.57 -7.47 -12.98
N ALA A 78 -2.67 -6.85 -13.75
CA ALA A 78 -1.32 -6.57 -13.26
C ALA A 78 -1.33 -5.63 -12.05
N LYS A 79 -2.24 -4.64 -12.01
CA LYS A 79 -2.46 -3.78 -10.83
C LYS A 79 -2.84 -4.60 -9.59
N ILE A 80 -3.75 -5.57 -9.73
CA ILE A 80 -4.17 -6.45 -8.63
C ILE A 80 -2.99 -7.28 -8.11
N ILE A 81 -2.23 -7.89 -9.01
CA ILE A 81 -1.06 -8.72 -8.63
C ILE A 81 -0.04 -7.86 -7.88
N LEU A 82 0.30 -6.68 -8.41
CA LEU A 82 1.22 -5.75 -7.75
C LEU A 82 0.68 -5.29 -6.40
N PHE A 83 -0.63 -5.11 -6.26
CA PHE A 83 -1.26 -4.78 -4.97
C PHE A 83 -1.08 -5.90 -3.95
N LEU A 84 -1.20 -7.17 -4.37
CA LEU A 84 -0.92 -8.33 -3.49
C LEU A 84 0.56 -8.42 -3.09
N VAL A 85 1.47 -8.12 -4.02
CA VAL A 85 2.92 -8.01 -3.72
C VAL A 85 3.18 -6.90 -2.70
N LEU A 86 2.56 -5.74 -2.88
CA LEU A 86 2.65 -4.63 -1.94
C LEU A 86 2.11 -5.02 -0.56
N PHE A 87 0.93 -5.63 -0.51
CA PHE A 87 0.27 -6.05 0.72
C PHE A 87 1.10 -7.08 1.51
N SER A 88 1.58 -8.13 0.84
CA SER A 88 2.41 -9.16 1.45
C SER A 88 3.77 -8.64 1.93
N SER A 89 4.39 -7.75 1.15
CA SER A 89 5.67 -7.13 1.50
C SER A 89 5.55 -6.23 2.72
N LEU A 90 4.45 -5.47 2.82
CA LEU A 90 4.13 -4.65 3.99
C LEU A 90 3.85 -5.49 5.25
N ILE A 91 3.13 -6.61 5.12
CA ILE A 91 2.98 -7.56 6.23
C ILE A 91 4.36 -7.97 6.74
N LYS A 92 5.27 -8.34 5.84
CA LYS A 92 6.63 -8.79 6.22
C LYS A 92 7.45 -7.68 6.88
N ALA A 93 7.33 -6.44 6.40
CA ALA A 93 8.03 -5.28 6.97
C ALA A 93 7.63 -5.02 8.43
N TYR A 94 6.33 -5.09 8.74
CA TYR A 94 5.80 -4.67 10.05
C TYR A 94 5.38 -5.81 10.98
N LYS A 95 5.38 -7.07 10.53
CA LYS A 95 5.00 -8.25 11.34
C LYS A 95 5.66 -8.22 12.72
N ASN A 96 4.86 -8.40 13.77
CA ASN A 96 5.35 -8.38 15.15
C ASN A 96 5.97 -9.71 15.57
N ASP A 97 7.14 -9.98 15.01
CA ASP A 97 7.88 -11.23 15.16
C ASP A 97 9.35 -10.93 15.40
N SER A 98 9.86 -11.29 16.58
CA SER A 98 11.24 -11.04 17.00
C SER A 98 12.26 -11.89 16.24
N SER A 99 11.83 -12.96 15.55
CA SER A 99 12.71 -13.80 14.74
C SER A 99 13.12 -13.16 13.40
N ILE A 100 12.39 -12.13 12.95
CA ILE A 100 12.64 -11.47 11.66
C ILE A 100 13.75 -10.44 11.80
N LEU A 101 14.85 -10.65 11.09
CA LEU A 101 15.98 -9.74 11.06
C LEU A 101 15.58 -8.35 10.53
N LEU A 102 16.22 -7.30 11.05
CA LEU A 102 16.00 -5.91 10.58
C LEU A 102 16.25 -5.76 9.07
N ILE A 103 17.24 -6.48 8.53
CA ILE A 103 17.53 -6.47 7.09
C ILE A 103 16.36 -7.04 6.25
N GLN A 104 15.70 -8.10 6.73
CA GLN A 104 14.53 -8.67 6.05
C GLN A 104 13.33 -7.73 6.09
N ARG A 105 13.17 -6.97 7.19
CA ARG A 105 12.12 -5.94 7.30
C ARG A 105 12.35 -4.79 6.32
N LYS A 106 13.59 -4.31 6.21
CA LYS A 106 14.00 -3.29 5.24
C LYS A 106 13.80 -3.76 3.80
N ALA A 107 14.14 -5.02 3.49
CA ALA A 107 13.88 -5.63 2.19
C ALA A 107 12.37 -5.70 1.87
N GLY A 108 11.54 -6.12 2.84
CA GLY A 108 10.09 -6.11 2.69
C GLY A 108 9.53 -4.71 2.45
N TRP A 109 10.02 -3.70 3.16
CA TRP A 109 9.65 -2.31 2.91
C TRP A 109 10.05 -1.83 1.51
N LEU A 110 11.27 -2.16 1.07
CA LEU A 110 11.76 -1.80 -0.26
C LEU A 110 10.92 -2.43 -1.38
N LEU A 111 10.55 -3.71 -1.24
CA LEU A 111 9.65 -4.38 -2.17
C LEU A 111 8.26 -3.71 -2.22
N ALA A 112 7.74 -3.26 -1.07
CA ALA A 112 6.49 -2.50 -1.04
C ALA A 112 6.60 -1.17 -1.79
N CYS A 113 7.72 -0.45 -1.67
CA CYS A 113 7.98 0.78 -2.43
C CYS A 113 8.05 0.51 -3.94
N ILE A 114 8.78 -0.53 -4.36
CA ILE A 114 8.87 -0.90 -5.78
C ILE A 114 7.49 -1.25 -6.34
N ALA A 115 6.71 -2.05 -5.62
CA ALA A 115 5.36 -2.40 -6.03
C ALA A 115 4.43 -1.18 -6.09
N PHE A 116 4.54 -0.24 -5.15
CA PHE A 116 3.76 1.00 -5.16
C PHE A 116 4.07 1.86 -6.39
N VAL A 117 5.35 2.05 -6.70
CA VAL A 117 5.80 2.80 -7.89
C VAL A 117 5.35 2.09 -9.17
N ALA A 118 5.44 0.76 -9.22
CA ALA A 118 4.96 -0.02 -10.37
C ALA A 118 3.44 0.13 -10.58
N ILE A 119 2.64 0.08 -9.50
CA ILE A 119 1.19 0.34 -9.57
C ILE A 119 0.92 1.75 -10.12
N TYR A 120 1.61 2.75 -9.57
CA TYR A 120 1.43 4.14 -9.99
C TYR A 120 1.80 4.34 -11.47
N GLY A 121 2.95 3.80 -11.88
CA GLY A 121 3.40 3.84 -13.29
C GLY A 121 2.43 3.13 -14.23
N LEU A 122 1.90 1.97 -13.83
CA LEU A 122 0.89 1.24 -14.60
C LEU A 122 -0.40 2.04 -14.80
N VAL A 123 -0.83 2.77 -13.77
CA VAL A 123 -2.01 3.64 -13.82
C VAL A 123 -1.79 4.90 -14.68
N ILE A 124 -0.54 5.37 -14.83
CA ILE A 124 -0.23 6.49 -15.74
C ILE A 124 -0.11 6.02 -17.18
N LEU A 125 0.58 4.89 -17.40
CA LEU A 125 0.91 4.41 -18.74
C LEU A 125 -0.28 3.72 -19.42
N GLN A 126 -1.21 3.15 -18.65
CA GLN A 126 -2.44 2.46 -19.10
C GLN A 126 -2.30 1.84 -20.51
N PRO A 127 -1.47 0.79 -20.65
CA PRO A 127 -1.19 0.26 -21.97
C PRO A 127 -2.48 -0.27 -22.58
N ASN A 128 -2.87 0.34 -23.70
CA ASN A 128 -3.99 -0.10 -24.52
C ASN A 128 -3.47 -1.14 -25.50
N PHE A 129 -3.45 -2.40 -25.07
CA PHE A 129 -3.21 -3.52 -25.97
C PHE A 129 -4.49 -3.73 -26.79
N THR A 130 -4.54 -3.08 -27.95
CA THR A 130 -5.56 -3.33 -28.98
C THR A 130 -5.23 -4.60 -29.75
#